data_AF-A0A847UQ34-F1
#
_entry.id   AF-A0A847UQ34-F1
#
_cell.length_a   1.000
_cell.length_b   1.000
_cell.length_c   1.000
_cell.angle_alpha   90.00
_cell.angle_beta   90.00
_cell.angle_gamma   90.00
#
_symmetry.space_group_name_H-M   'P 1'
#
loop_
_entity.id
_entity.type
_entity.pdbx_description
1 polymer ?
#
loop_
_entity_poly.entity_id
_entity_poly.type
_entity_poly.pdbx_seq_one_letter_code
_entity_poly.pdbx_strand_id
1 'polypeptide(L)'
;MRFVFRCVLALFVAVCVAAQSFAADHDLAQKSTLNEILKRKELRVGLDAGYMPFEMTNKKGEIVGFDVDVAKEMAKAMGVKLKIVNTDFDGIIPALMADK
;
A
#
# COMPACT_ATOMS: atom_id res chain seq x y z
N MET A 1 36.75 19.26 34.66
CA MET A 1 35.30 19.49 34.43
C MET A 1 34.94 19.96 33.02
N ARG A 2 35.58 20.99 32.43
CA ARG A 2 35.24 21.51 31.07
C ARG A 2 35.39 20.48 29.93
N PHE A 3 36.31 19.52 30.04
CA PHE A 3 36.51 18.47 29.03
C PHE A 3 35.38 17.43 29.04
N VAL A 4 34.99 16.95 30.22
CA VAL A 4 33.89 15.99 30.41
C VAL A 4 32.57 16.60 29.93
N PHE A 5 32.34 17.88 30.21
CA PHE A 5 31.13 18.59 29.77
C PHE A 5 31.04 18.72 28.23
N ARG A 6 32.17 18.92 27.55
CA ARG A 6 32.22 18.95 26.07
C ARG A 6 31.97 17.58 25.45
N CYS A 7 32.46 16.50 26.05
CA CYS A 7 32.19 15.14 25.60
C CYS A 7 30.72 14.75 25.79
N VAL A 8 30.11 15.09 26.93
CA VAL A 8 28.69 14.79 27.20
C VAL A 8 27.77 15.57 26.25
N LEU A 9 28.06 16.85 26.00
CA LEU A 9 27.29 17.66 25.05
C LEU A 9 27.43 17.15 23.62
N ALA A 10 28.63 16.75 23.19
CA ALA A 10 28.85 16.17 21.87
C ALA A 10 28.12 14.83 21.69
N LEU A 11 28.09 14.00 22.73
CA LEU A 11 27.36 12.73 22.72
C LEU A 11 25.84 12.98 22.62
N PHE A 12 25.32 13.98 23.36
CA PHE A 12 23.90 14.33 23.34
C PHE A 12 23.45 14.85 21.98
N VAL A 13 24.24 15.72 21.34
CA VAL A 13 23.96 16.22 19.97
C VAL A 13 23.99 15.09 18.95
N ALA A 14 24.96 14.16 19.06
CA ALA A 14 25.03 12.99 18.17
C ALA A 14 23.80 12.08 18.28
N VAL A 15 23.28 11.88 19.51
CA VAL A 15 22.03 11.11 19.75
C VAL A 15 20.81 11.83 19.15
N CYS A 16 20.71 13.16 19.31
CA CYS A 16 19.61 13.93 18.74
C CYS A 16 19.59 13.88 17.20
N VAL A 17 20.75 13.96 16.54
CA VAL A 17 20.84 13.88 15.07
C VAL A 17 20.47 12.48 14.57
N ALA A 18 20.92 11.42 15.25
CA ALA A 18 20.55 10.06 14.89
C ALA A 18 19.04 9.80 15.01
N ALA A 19 18.39 10.35 16.04
CA ALA A 19 16.95 10.20 16.25
C ALA A 19 16.09 10.82 15.12
N GLN A 20 16.59 11.86 14.45
CA GLN A 20 15.87 12.53 13.36
C GLN A 20 15.79 11.66 12.09
N SER A 21 16.84 10.87 11.80
CA SER A 21 16.83 9.95 10.66
C SER A 21 15.79 8.84 10.83
N PHE A 22 15.65 8.25 12.03
CA PHE A 22 14.64 7.23 12.31
C PHE A 22 13.20 7.78 12.28
N ALA A 23 13.01 9.06 12.61
CA ALA A 23 11.68 9.68 12.58
C ALA A 23 11.15 9.86 11.14
N ALA A 24 12.02 10.17 10.18
CA ALA A 24 11.63 10.35 8.78
C ALA A 24 11.17 9.02 8.14
N ASP A 25 11.89 7.93 8.39
CA ASP A 25 11.54 6.60 7.86
C ASP A 25 10.20 6.09 8.40
N HIS A 26 9.90 6.38 9.67
CA HIS A 26 8.63 6.00 10.29
C HIS A 26 7.43 6.77 9.69
N ASP A 27 7.58 8.07 9.42
CA ASP A 27 6.50 8.87 8.81
C ASP A 27 6.17 8.41 7.39
N LEU A 28 7.19 8.09 6.59
CA LEU A 28 7.01 7.51 5.25
C LEU A 28 6.31 6.16 5.30
N ALA A 29 6.68 5.29 6.24
CA ALA A 29 6.01 4.01 6.44
C ALA A 29 4.53 4.22 6.77
N GLN A 30 4.20 5.11 7.72
CA GLN A 30 2.82 5.41 8.12
C GLN A 30 1.95 5.96 6.97
N LYS A 31 2.54 6.75 6.06
CA LYS A 31 1.85 7.33 4.90
C LYS A 31 1.83 6.44 3.65
N SER A 32 2.31 5.20 3.76
CA SER A 32 2.31 4.27 2.63
C SER A 32 0.88 3.86 2.22
N THR A 33 0.69 3.59 0.93
CA THR A 33 -0.57 3.07 0.38
C THR A 33 -1.01 1.77 1.07
N LEU A 34 -0.06 0.94 1.50
CA LEU A 34 -0.36 -0.27 2.27
C LEU A 34 -1.07 0.07 3.58
N ASN A 35 -0.55 1.03 4.35
CA ASN A 35 -1.18 1.43 5.60
C ASN A 35 -2.55 2.09 5.38
N GLU A 36 -2.73 2.81 4.26
CA GLU A 36 -4.05 3.29 3.88
C GLU A 36 -5.03 2.15 3.57
N ILE A 37 -4.60 1.10 2.86
CA ILE A 37 -5.39 -0.13 2.64
C ILE A 37 -5.79 -0.78 3.97
N LEU A 38 -4.81 -0.97 4.86
CA LEU A 38 -5.01 -1.59 6.17
C LEU A 38 -5.95 -0.77 7.07
N LYS A 39 -5.91 0.56 6.95
CA LYS A 39 -6.79 1.49 7.68
C LYS A 39 -8.22 1.43 7.15
N ARG A 40 -8.41 1.45 5.83
CA ARG A 40 -9.76 1.38 5.20
C ARG A 40 -10.37 -0.02 5.17
N LYS A 41 -9.58 -1.05 5.46
CA LYS A 41 -10.00 -2.47 5.49
C LYS A 41 -10.53 -3.01 4.16
N GLU A 42 -10.11 -2.43 3.05
CA GLU A 42 -10.51 -2.84 1.71
C GLU A 42 -9.38 -2.64 0.69
N LEU A 43 -9.02 -3.70 -0.03
CA LEU A 43 -8.19 -3.65 -1.22
C LEU A 43 -9.10 -3.53 -2.44
N ARG A 44 -8.97 -2.41 -3.16
CA ARG A 44 -9.66 -2.16 -4.43
C ARG A 44 -8.70 -2.54 -5.56
N VAL A 45 -9.16 -3.35 -6.50
CA VAL A 45 -8.38 -3.76 -7.66
C VAL A 45 -9.17 -3.45 -8.92
N GLY A 46 -8.67 -2.50 -9.70
CA GLY A 46 -9.16 -2.21 -11.04
C GLY A 46 -8.60 -3.21 -12.03
N LEU A 47 -9.48 -3.84 -12.81
CA LEU A 47 -9.13 -4.80 -13.86
C LEU A 47 -10.21 -4.84 -14.94
N ASP A 48 -9.90 -5.38 -16.11
CA ASP A 48 -10.83 -5.50 -17.23
C ASP A 48 -11.29 -6.94 -17.42
N ALA A 49 -12.55 -7.24 -17.10
CA ALA A 49 -13.13 -8.58 -17.23
C ALA A 49 -13.28 -9.10 -18.68
N GLY A 50 -12.74 -8.39 -19.68
CA GLY A 50 -12.64 -8.85 -21.07
C GLY A 50 -11.38 -9.65 -21.40
N TYR A 51 -10.39 -9.73 -20.50
CA TYR A 51 -9.06 -10.24 -20.82
C TYR A 51 -8.81 -11.70 -20.40
N MET A 52 -9.42 -12.64 -21.12
CA MET A 52 -9.28 -14.07 -20.85
C MET A 52 -7.83 -14.58 -21.08
N PRO A 53 -7.29 -15.48 -20.21
CA PRO A 53 -7.89 -16.10 -19.04
C PRO A 53 -7.63 -15.39 -17.70
N PHE A 54 -7.08 -14.18 -17.74
CA PHE A 54 -6.64 -13.44 -16.57
C PHE A 54 -7.81 -12.86 -15.80
N GLU A 55 -8.79 -12.30 -16.51
CA GLU A 55 -10.06 -11.82 -15.98
C GLU A 55 -11.20 -12.11 -16.95
N MET A 56 -12.30 -12.64 -16.44
CA MET A 56 -13.49 -12.97 -17.21
C MET A 56 -14.74 -12.96 -16.35
N THR A 57 -15.89 -12.74 -16.96
CA THR A 57 -17.19 -12.93 -16.29
C THR A 57 -17.68 -14.37 -16.48
N ASN A 58 -17.93 -15.08 -15.38
CA ASN A 58 -18.46 -16.44 -15.44
C ASN A 58 -19.98 -16.45 -15.73
N LYS A 59 -20.58 -17.65 -15.88
CA LYS A 59 -22.03 -17.79 -16.14
C LYS A 59 -22.95 -17.26 -15.03
N LYS A 60 -22.42 -16.99 -13.84
CA LYS A 60 -23.14 -16.41 -12.70
C LYS A 60 -23.02 -14.89 -12.64
N GLY A 61 -22.26 -14.27 -13.55
CA GLY A 61 -22.00 -12.83 -13.53
C GLY A 61 -20.84 -12.43 -12.59
N GLU A 62 -20.06 -13.38 -12.09
CA GLU A 62 -18.92 -13.10 -11.20
C GLU A 62 -17.65 -12.91 -12.03
N ILE A 63 -16.83 -11.94 -11.66
CA ILE A 63 -15.50 -11.75 -12.26
C ILE A 63 -14.54 -12.75 -11.63
N VAL A 64 -13.92 -13.58 -12.47
CA VAL A 64 -13.01 -14.68 -12.11
C VAL A 64 -11.80 -14.69 -13.04
N GLY A 65 -10.76 -15.44 -12.70
CA GLY A 65 -9.56 -15.59 -13.52
C GLY A 65 -8.29 -15.52 -12.67
N PHE A 66 -7.13 -15.63 -13.32
CA PHE A 66 -5.84 -15.66 -12.63
C PHE A 66 -5.60 -14.39 -11.78
N ASP A 67 -5.80 -13.19 -12.33
CA ASP A 67 -5.52 -11.95 -11.62
C ASP A 67 -6.49 -11.70 -10.47
N VAL A 68 -7.74 -12.18 -10.63
CA VAL A 68 -8.74 -12.16 -9.55
C VAL A 68 -8.29 -13.05 -8.39
N ASP A 69 -7.74 -14.22 -8.67
CA ASP A 69 -7.28 -15.15 -7.64
C ASP A 69 -6.01 -14.64 -6.93
N VAL A 70 -5.10 -14.00 -7.66
CA VAL A 70 -3.96 -13.27 -7.06
C VAL A 70 -4.47 -12.16 -6.13
N ALA A 71 -5.42 -11.34 -6.59
CA ALA A 71 -6.00 -10.27 -5.78
C ALA A 71 -6.69 -10.79 -4.51
N LYS A 72 -7.37 -11.95 -4.57
CA LYS A 72 -7.97 -12.60 -3.40
C LYS A 72 -6.91 -13.01 -2.38
N GLU A 73 -5.83 -13.67 -2.81
CA GLU A 73 -4.78 -14.08 -1.88
C GLU A 73 -4.02 -12.88 -1.30
N MET A 74 -3.83 -11.80 -2.07
CA MET A 74 -3.28 -10.53 -1.56
C MET A 74 -4.17 -9.92 -0.46
N ALA A 75 -5.48 -9.77 -0.72
CA ALA A 75 -6.41 -9.21 0.25
C ALA A 75 -6.49 -10.07 1.53
N LYS A 76 -6.47 -11.39 1.38
CA LYS A 76 -6.43 -12.35 2.48
C LYS A 76 -5.16 -12.24 3.31
N ALA A 77 -3.99 -12.15 2.67
CA ALA A 77 -2.71 -11.95 3.36
C ALA A 77 -2.67 -10.64 4.15
N MET A 78 -3.33 -9.59 3.65
CA MET A 78 -3.48 -8.31 4.33
C MET A 78 -4.59 -8.30 5.40
N GLY A 79 -5.47 -9.29 5.42
CA GLY A 79 -6.64 -9.33 6.32
C GLY A 79 -7.70 -8.26 6.02
N VAL A 80 -7.88 -7.91 4.73
CA VAL A 80 -8.84 -6.88 4.27
C VAL A 80 -9.86 -7.47 3.29
N LYS A 81 -10.96 -6.74 3.05
CA LYS A 81 -11.93 -7.12 2.01
C LYS A 81 -11.35 -6.88 0.63
N LEU A 82 -11.66 -7.73 -0.33
CA LEU A 82 -11.38 -7.48 -1.75
C LEU A 82 -12.60 -6.82 -2.41
N LYS A 83 -12.36 -5.76 -3.17
CA LYS A 83 -13.34 -5.16 -4.08
C LYS A 83 -12.76 -5.10 -5.49
N ILE A 84 -13.29 -5.92 -6.38
CA ILE A 84 -12.97 -5.84 -7.81
C ILE A 84 -13.76 -4.69 -8.43
N VAL A 85 -13.08 -3.83 -9.17
CA VAL A 85 -13.65 -2.71 -9.90
C VAL A 85 -13.45 -2.97 -11.39
N ASN A 86 -14.51 -3.45 -12.06
CA ASN A 86 -14.43 -3.65 -13.50
C ASN A 86 -14.21 -2.32 -14.21
N THR A 87 -13.08 -2.19 -14.90
CA THR A 87 -12.60 -0.93 -15.48
C THR A 87 -12.09 -1.21 -16.88
N ASP A 88 -12.63 -0.49 -17.87
CA ASP A 88 -12.15 -0.59 -19.25
C ASP A 88 -10.67 -0.24 -19.31
N PHE A 89 -9.90 -1.02 -20.07
CA PHE A 89 -8.45 -0.84 -20.18
C PHE A 89 -8.03 0.59 -20.56
N ASP A 90 -8.76 1.23 -21.48
CA ASP A 90 -8.50 2.61 -21.92
C ASP A 90 -8.63 3.64 -20.77
N GLY A 91 -9.46 3.34 -19.76
CA GLY A 91 -9.76 4.22 -18.64
C GLY A 91 -9.03 3.89 -17.34
N ILE A 92 -8.20 2.85 -17.31
CA ILE A 92 -7.67 2.29 -16.06
C ILE A 92 -6.72 3.24 -15.33
N ILE A 93 -5.86 3.96 -16.07
CA ILE A 93 -4.92 4.94 -15.49
C ILE A 93 -5.66 6.16 -14.94
N PRO A 94 -6.57 6.82 -15.70
CA PRO A 94 -7.39 7.89 -15.14
C PRO A 94 -8.22 7.46 -13.92
N ALA A 95 -8.76 6.23 -13.91
CA ALA A 95 -9.52 5.71 -12.78
C ALA A 95 -8.65 5.58 -11.52
N LEU A 96 -7.44 5.05 -11.66
CA LEU A 96 -6.47 4.96 -10.57
C LEU A 96 -6.10 6.35 -10.02
N MET A 97 -5.85 7.31 -10.91
CA MET A 97 -5.54 8.69 -10.50
C MET A 97 -6.70 9.38 -9.79
N ALA A 98 -7.94 9.00 -10.10
CA ALA A 98 -9.15 9.47 -9.44
C ALA A 98 -9.47 8.70 -8.14
N ASP A 99 -8.57 7.83 -7.67
CA ASP A 99 -8.73 6.95 -6.52
C ASP A 99 -10.04 6.14 -6.57
N LYS A 100 -10.33 5.53 -7.72
CA LYS A 100 -11.51 4.67 -7.90
C LYS A 100 -11.20 3.21 -7.62
#